data_AF-V8N3T0-F1
#
_entry.id   AF-V8N3T0-F1
#
_cell.length_a   1.000
_cell.length_b   1.000
_cell.length_c   1.000
_cell.angle_alpha   90.00
_cell.angle_beta   90.00
_cell.angle_gamma   90.00
#
_symmetry.space_group_name_H-M   'P 1'
#
loop_
_entity.id
_entity.type
_entity.pdbx_description
1 polymer ?
#
loop_
_entity_poly.entity_id
_entity_poly.type
_entity_poly.pdbx_seq_one_letter_code
_entity_poly.pdbx_strand_id
1 'polypeptide(L)'
;MATIRHPSILNLGEFHTVRLYRNLTQGSLVVDGHPPVNGSSQGRFQGLDLNEELYLGGYPNYAAISKTGLSSGFVGEMKAGDGSVQGWMDGAGGER
;
A
#
# COMPACT_ATOMS: atom_id res chain seq x y z
N MET A 1 -10.23 -12.73 2.50
CA MET A 1 -9.36 -11.61 2.08
C MET A 1 -10.24 -10.45 1.67
N ALA A 2 -9.91 -9.23 2.06
CA ALA A 2 -10.54 -8.02 1.55
C ALA A 2 -9.53 -7.30 0.64
N THR A 3 -10.02 -6.69 -0.44
CA THR A 3 -9.23 -5.79 -1.28
C THR A 3 -9.91 -4.42 -1.21
N ILE A 4 -9.19 -3.43 -0.69
CA ILE A 4 -9.65 -2.04 -0.60
C ILE A 4 -8.84 -1.25 -1.64
N ARG A 5 -9.53 -0.52 -2.52
CA ARG A 5 -8.90 0.34 -3.54
C ARG A 5 -9.50 1.73 -3.43
N HIS A 6 -8.65 2.74 -3.33
CA HIS A 6 -9.09 4.13 -3.39
C HIS A 6 -9.40 4.49 -4.86
N PRO A 7 -10.50 5.20 -5.17
CA PRO A 7 -10.86 5.55 -6.54
C PRO A 7 -10.03 6.70 -7.12
N SER A 8 -9.35 7.49 -6.27
CA SER A 8 -8.50 8.60 -6.72
C SER A 8 -7.34 8.09 -7.57
N ILE A 9 -7.13 8.77 -8.69
CA ILE A 9 -5.95 8.60 -9.54
C ILE A 9 -4.77 9.29 -8.85
N LEU A 10 -3.62 8.63 -8.78
CA LEU A 10 -2.37 9.22 -8.30
C LEU A 10 -1.60 9.78 -9.50
N ASN A 11 -1.14 11.02 -9.38
CA ASN A 11 -0.36 11.66 -10.42
C ASN A 11 1.12 11.30 -10.25
N LEU A 12 1.80 11.01 -11.35
CA LEU A 12 3.25 10.86 -11.33
C LEU A 12 3.90 12.22 -11.11
N GLY A 13 5.07 12.26 -10.47
CA GLY A 13 5.77 13.51 -10.19
C GLY A 13 5.27 14.26 -8.94
N GLU A 14 4.26 13.74 -8.23
CA GLU A 14 3.72 14.34 -7.00
C GLU A 14 3.93 13.43 -5.78
N PHE A 15 4.09 14.03 -4.60
CA PHE A 15 4.09 13.27 -3.35
C PHE A 15 2.65 12.96 -2.93
N HIS A 16 2.38 11.68 -2.72
CA HIS A 16 1.12 11.19 -2.20
C HIS A 16 1.30 10.61 -0.81
N THR A 17 0.33 10.82 0.08
CA THR A 17 0.30 10.24 1.42
C THR A 17 -0.76 9.14 1.50
N VAL A 18 -0.34 7.94 1.89
CA VAL A 18 -1.22 6.78 2.08
C VAL A 18 -1.21 6.38 3.55
N ARG A 19 -2.40 6.21 4.13
CA ARG A 19 -2.60 5.67 5.49
C ARG A 19 -3.52 4.47 5.43
N LEU A 20 -3.09 3.38 6.07
CA LEU A 20 -3.86 2.15 6.18
C LEU A 20 -4.12 1.86 7.66
N TYR A 21 -5.38 1.62 7.98
CA TYR A 21 -5.81 1.20 9.31
C TYR A 21 -6.48 -0.16 9.25
N ARG A 22 -6.25 -0.99 10.26
CA ARG A 22 -6.97 -2.25 10.45
C ARG A 22 -7.35 -2.42 11.90
N ASN A 23 -8.62 -2.76 12.13
CA ASN A 23 -9.16 -3.15 13.42
C ASN A 23 -9.94 -4.45 13.26
N LEU A 24 -9.40 -5.56 13.79
CA LEU A 24 -9.93 -6.91 13.60
C LEU A 24 -10.13 -7.24 12.11
N THR A 25 -11.37 -7.37 11.65
CA THR A 25 -11.71 -7.61 10.23
C THR A 25 -11.92 -6.33 9.43
N GLN A 26 -12.09 -5.18 10.09
CA GLN A 26 -12.36 -3.90 9.44
C GLN A 26 -11.05 -3.25 9.00
N GLY A 27 -11.00 -2.79 7.75
CA GLY A 27 -9.89 -2.04 7.18
C GLY A 27 -10.36 -0.70 6.63
N SER A 28 -9.46 0.27 6.63
CA SER A 28 -9.69 1.62 6.10
C SER A 28 -8.44 2.13 5.39
N LEU A 29 -8.62 2.67 4.19
CA LEU A 29 -7.57 3.26 3.36
C LEU A 29 -7.86 4.74 3.14
N VAL A 30 -6.90 5.59 3.46
CA VAL A 30 -6.94 7.04 3.22
C VAL A 30 -5.79 7.42 2.30
N VAL A 31 -6.10 8.21 1.28
CA VAL A 31 -5.14 8.71 0.28
C VAL A 31 -5.25 10.22 0.21
N ASP A 32 -4.15 10.94 0.42
CA ASP A 32 -4.07 12.41 0.36
C ASP A 32 -5.11 13.14 1.21
N GLY A 33 -5.51 12.55 2.33
CA GLY A 33 -6.54 13.11 3.22
C GLY A 33 -7.97 13.04 2.68
N HIS A 34 -8.21 12.38 1.53
CA HIS A 34 -9.55 12.13 1.02
C HIS A 34 -10.38 11.24 1.97
N PRO A 35 -11.72 11.24 1.83
CA PRO A 35 -12.58 10.38 2.62
C PRO A 35 -12.14 8.91 2.58
N PRO A 36 -12.13 8.21 3.73
CA PRO A 36 -11.64 6.84 3.80
C PRO A 36 -12.48 5.88 2.96
N VAL A 37 -11.81 4.94 2.29
CA VAL A 37 -12.46 3.77 1.70
C VAL A 37 -12.32 2.60 2.66
N ASN A 38 -13.46 2.05 3.08
CA ASN A 38 -13.52 0.99 4.07
C ASN A 38 -13.79 -0.38 3.43
N GLY A 39 -13.38 -1.44 4.11
CA GLY A 39 -13.67 -2.82 3.72
C GLY A 39 -13.60 -3.77 4.90
N SER A 40 -14.08 -5.00 4.72
CA SER A 40 -14.06 -6.02 5.76
C SER A 40 -13.62 -7.37 5.22
N SER A 41 -12.69 -8.02 5.91
CA SER A 41 -12.25 -9.37 5.56
C SER A 41 -13.33 -10.40 5.88
N GLN A 42 -13.62 -11.26 4.90
CA GLN A 42 -14.55 -12.39 5.06
C GLN A 42 -14.05 -13.42 6.08
N GLY A 43 -14.99 -14.07 6.77
CA GLY A 43 -14.72 -15.16 7.72
C GLY A 43 -14.63 -14.70 9.18
N ARG A 44 -14.29 -15.64 10.07
CA ARG A 44 -14.22 -15.41 11.52
C ARG A 44 -12.81 -15.05 12.02
N PHE A 45 -11.80 -15.19 11.18
CA PHE A 45 -10.42 -14.91 11.56
C PHE A 45 -10.20 -13.39 11.64
N GLN A 46 -9.82 -12.91 12.82
CA GLN A 46 -9.60 -11.49 13.11
C GLN A 46 -8.11 -11.14 13.25
N GLY A 47 -7.27 -12.15 13.47
CA GLY A 47 -5.84 -11.99 13.67
C GLY A 47 -5.11 -11.48 12.42
N LEU A 48 -3.92 -10.94 12.65
CA LEU A 48 -2.94 -10.63 11.62
C LEU A 48 -1.64 -11.30 12.06
N ASP A 49 -1.17 -12.25 11.26
CA ASP A 49 0.09 -12.94 11.52
C ASP A 49 1.22 -12.19 10.80
N LEU A 50 2.21 -11.72 11.56
CA LEU A 50 3.34 -10.92 11.10
C LEU A 50 4.66 -11.58 11.51
N ASN A 51 4.77 -12.89 11.29
CA ASN A 51 6.00 -13.64 11.57
C ASN A 51 7.17 -13.26 10.63
N GLU A 52 6.89 -12.58 9.51
CA GLU A 52 7.90 -12.09 8.57
C GLU A 52 8.20 -10.60 8.76
N GLU A 53 9.32 -10.16 8.21
CA GLU A 53 9.73 -8.75 8.22
C GLU A 53 8.79 -7.87 7.38
N LEU A 54 8.78 -6.56 7.69
CA LEU A 54 8.11 -5.56 6.87
C LEU A 54 8.99 -5.16 5.70
N TYR A 55 8.53 -5.44 4.48
CA TYR A 55 9.18 -4.99 3.25
C TYR A 55 8.49 -3.76 2.69
N LEU A 56 9.26 -2.69 2.45
CA LEU A 56 8.78 -1.44 1.87
C LEU A 56 9.47 -1.19 0.53
N GLY A 57 8.70 -0.80 -0.48
CA GLY A 57 9.21 -0.51 -1.83
C GLY A 57 9.51 -1.74 -2.70
N GLY A 58 9.73 -2.92 -2.13
CA GLY A 58 9.88 -4.13 -2.93
C GLY A 58 10.15 -5.39 -2.09
N TYR A 59 10.11 -6.55 -2.74
CA TYR A 59 10.34 -7.84 -2.10
C TYR A 59 11.37 -8.68 -2.90
N PRO A 60 12.23 -9.48 -2.26
CA PRO A 60 13.30 -10.22 -2.96
C PRO A 60 12.81 -11.31 -3.92
N ASN A 61 11.68 -11.95 -3.64
CA ASN A 61 11.16 -13.05 -4.45
C ASN A 61 9.63 -12.97 -4.64
N TYR A 62 9.18 -12.33 -5.72
CA TYR A 62 7.75 -12.17 -6.01
C TYR A 62 7.03 -13.50 -6.30
N ALA A 63 7.75 -14.58 -6.64
CA ALA A 63 7.15 -15.89 -6.83
C ALA A 63 6.79 -16.57 -5.49
N ALA A 64 7.39 -16.13 -4.37
CA ALA A 64 7.12 -16.67 -3.03
C ALA A 64 5.91 -16.00 -2.34
N ILE A 65 5.43 -14.86 -2.83
CA ILE A 65 4.32 -14.11 -2.24
C ILE A 65 3.05 -14.25 -3.09
N SER A 66 1.93 -14.55 -2.45
CA SER A 66 0.67 -14.75 -3.15
C SER A 66 -0.14 -13.46 -3.26
N LYS A 67 -0.93 -13.33 -4.34
CA LYS A 67 -2.03 -12.34 -4.48
C LYS A 67 -1.64 -10.86 -4.41
N THR A 68 -0.39 -10.51 -4.74
CA THR A 68 0.04 -9.11 -4.86
C THR A 68 -0.31 -8.50 -6.22
N GLY A 69 -0.30 -9.31 -7.28
CA GLY A 69 -0.40 -8.81 -8.66
C GLY A 69 0.82 -7.99 -9.10
N LEU A 70 1.93 -8.09 -8.37
CA LEU A 70 3.17 -7.35 -8.60
C LEU A 70 4.28 -8.29 -9.09
N SER A 71 5.09 -7.82 -10.03
CA SER A 71 6.28 -8.51 -10.54
C SER A 71 7.59 -7.71 -10.34
N SER A 72 7.49 -6.47 -9.87
CA SER A 72 8.61 -5.57 -9.61
C SER A 72 8.34 -4.68 -8.41
N GLY A 73 9.40 -4.06 -7.89
CA GLY A 73 9.30 -3.06 -6.83
C GLY A 73 8.76 -1.72 -7.33
N PHE A 74 8.51 -0.85 -6.35
CA PHE A 74 8.24 0.56 -6.52
C PHE A 74 9.46 1.29 -7.09
N VAL A 75 9.22 2.22 -8.02
CA VAL A 75 10.25 3.07 -8.63
C VAL A 75 9.91 4.53 -8.31
N GLY A 76 10.82 5.20 -7.63
CA GLY A 76 10.68 6.56 -7.16
C GLY A 76 11.17 6.73 -5.73
N GLU A 77 10.75 7.81 -5.07
CA GLU A 77 11.15 8.13 -3.70
C GLU A 77 10.03 7.74 -2.73
N MET A 78 10.37 7.09 -1.63
CA MET A 78 9.40 6.67 -0.62
C MET A 78 9.92 6.92 0.78
N LYS A 79 9.02 7.38 1.66
CA LYS A 79 9.29 7.60 3.08
C LYS A 79 8.17 7.02 3.92
N ALA A 80 8.51 6.22 4.92
CA ALA A 80 7.58 5.75 5.94
C ALA A 80 7.88 6.44 7.28
N GLY A 81 6.84 6.78 8.01
CA GLY A 81 6.91 7.41 9.33
C GLY A 81 5.48 7.61 9.86
N ASP A 82 5.30 7.95 11.13
CA ASP A 82 4.03 8.44 11.72
C ASP A 82 2.71 7.68 11.41
N GLY A 83 2.79 6.40 11.00
CA GLY A 83 1.63 5.61 10.57
C GLY A 83 1.19 5.87 9.13
N SER A 84 2.01 6.55 8.33
CA SER A 84 1.78 6.82 6.92
C SER A 84 2.98 6.44 6.05
N VAL A 85 2.72 6.26 4.76
CA VAL A 85 3.73 6.17 3.73
C VAL A 85 3.51 7.32 2.77
N GLN A 86 4.58 8.06 2.50
CA GLN A 86 4.64 9.06 1.44
C GLN A 86 5.44 8.51 0.28
N GLY A 87 4.93 8.68 -0.94
CA GLY A 87 5.58 8.18 -2.15
C GLY A 87 5.51 9.20 -3.26
N TRP A 88 6.60 9.30 -4.01
CA TRP A 88 6.73 10.03 -5.26
C TRP A 88 7.15 9.03 -6.33
N MET A 89 6.42 8.98 -7.45
CA MET A 89 6.70 8.05 -8.55
C MET A 89 7.25 8.82 -9.74
N ASP A 90 8.31 8.29 -10.35
CA ASP A 90 8.87 8.84 -11.57
C ASP A 90 7.83 8.81 -12.71
N GLY A 91 7.58 9.97 -13.32
CA GLY A 91 6.92 10.05 -14.63
C GLY A 91 7.86 9.51 -15.70
N ALA A 92 7.35 8.70 -16.64
CA ALA A 92 8.16 8.07 -17.67
C ALA A 92 9.17 9.04 -18.33
N GLY A 93 10.48 8.75 -18.15
CA GLY A 93 11.54 9.16 -19.07
C GLY A 93 12.18 10.54 -18.87
N GLY A 94 12.47 10.97 -17.64
CA GLY A 94 13.40 12.08 -17.40
C GLY A 94 14.67 11.59 -16.72
N GLU A 95 15.77 11.47 -17.47
CA GLU A 95 17.11 11.27 -16.92
C GLU A 95 17.40 12.36 -15.87
N ARG A 96 17.88 11.94 -14.68
CA ARG A 96 18.72 12.80 -13.84
C ARG A 96 20.17 12.61 -14.24
#